data_AF-A0A1I6RVY0-F1
#
_entry.id   AF-A0A1I6RVY0-F1
#
_cell.length_a   1.000
_cell.length_b   1.000
_cell.length_c   1.000
_cell.angle_alpha   90.00
_cell.angle_beta   90.00
_cell.angle_gamma   90.00
#
_symmetry.space_group_name_H-M   'P 1'
#
loop_
_entity.id
_entity.type
_entity.pdbx_description
1 polymer ?
#
loop_
_entity_poly.entity_id
_entity_poly.type
_entity_poly.pdbx_seq_one_letter_code
_entity_poly.pdbx_strand_id
1 'polypeptide(L)'
;MKKYVSLLMASIVILFTVFIPSTSAATLTSVTSKHSDNSAKSINFIGTGKYMKMTCTYYGKTTAMESDGSCSLYKKASPTNIELVTNLHVGGCYGSITESTNVWLEKGASYILKADVSTFTDPQSFVTATITDI
;
A
#
# COMPACT_ATOMS: atom_id res chain seq x y z
N MET A 1 27.55 -53.56 14.57
CA MET A 1 27.44 -52.11 14.32
C MET A 1 26.19 -51.81 13.50
N LYS A 2 24.98 -51.79 14.06
CA LYS A 2 23.74 -51.52 13.28
C LYS A 2 22.60 -50.84 14.06
N LYS A 3 22.84 -50.33 15.27
CA LYS A 3 21.76 -49.82 16.14
C LYS A 3 21.88 -48.35 16.59
N TYR A 4 22.96 -47.64 16.22
CA TYR A 4 23.19 -46.26 16.68
C TYR A 4 22.89 -45.19 15.62
N VAL A 5 22.56 -45.56 14.38
CA VAL A 5 22.36 -44.59 13.29
C VAL A 5 20.93 -44.06 13.23
N SER A 6 19.94 -44.77 13.80
CA SER A 6 18.53 -44.32 13.79
C SER A 6 18.21 -43.24 14.83
N LEU A 7 18.99 -43.08 15.90
CA LEU A 7 18.67 -42.08 16.94
C LEU A 7 19.12 -40.66 16.57
N LEU A 8 20.13 -40.50 15.71
CA LEU A 8 20.63 -39.20 15.27
C LEU A 8 19.76 -38.55 14.17
N MET A 9 18.94 -39.33 13.47
CA MET A 9 18.03 -38.83 12.43
C MET A 9 16.74 -38.21 13.00
N ALA A 10 16.38 -38.48 14.25
CA ALA A 10 15.16 -37.94 14.85
C ALA A 10 15.35 -36.56 15.52
N SER A 11 16.58 -36.15 15.84
CA SER A 11 16.85 -34.86 16.52
C SER A 11 17.04 -33.67 15.58
N ILE A 12 17.10 -33.88 14.26
CA ILE A 12 17.34 -32.79 13.28
C ILE A 12 16.02 -32.20 12.75
N VAL A 13 14.87 -32.85 12.98
CA VAL A 13 13.58 -32.42 12.41
C VAL A 13 12.90 -31.30 13.22
N ILE A 14 13.39 -30.96 14.42
CA ILE A 14 12.70 -30.01 15.33
C ILE A 14 13.28 -28.58 15.29
N LEU A 15 14.40 -28.35 14.59
CA LEU A 15 15.08 -27.04 14.58
C LEU A 15 14.74 -26.11 13.41
N PHE A 16 13.84 -26.51 12.51
CA PHE A 16 13.45 -25.70 11.34
C PHE A 16 11.97 -25.29 11.34
N THR A 17 11.34 -25.12 12.51
CA THR A 17 10.21 -24.19 12.58
C THR A 17 10.80 -22.78 12.50
N VAL A 18 11.12 -22.36 11.27
CA VAL A 18 11.37 -20.97 10.92
C VAL A 18 10.12 -20.22 11.38
N PHE A 19 10.21 -19.58 12.55
CA PHE A 19 9.33 -18.49 12.91
C PHE A 19 9.55 -17.47 11.80
N ILE A 20 8.68 -17.47 10.80
CA ILE A 20 8.54 -16.33 9.90
C ILE A 20 7.75 -15.33 10.74
N PRO A 21 8.38 -14.29 11.30
CA PRO A 21 7.60 -13.22 11.91
C PRO A 21 6.79 -12.59 10.78
N SER A 22 5.50 -12.95 10.68
CA SER A 22 4.54 -12.16 9.92
C SER A 22 4.23 -10.91 10.76
N THR A 23 5.22 -10.04 10.92
CA THR A 23 4.98 -8.69 11.44
C THR A 23 4.21 -7.95 10.36
N SER A 24 2.88 -8.01 10.43
CA SER A 24 2.02 -7.13 9.64
C SER A 24 2.40 -5.70 10.02
N ALA A 25 2.99 -4.98 9.07
CA ALA A 25 3.30 -3.57 9.25
C ALA A 25 2.04 -2.81 9.71
N ALA A 26 2.19 -1.97 10.74
CA ALA A 26 1.08 -1.18 11.24
C ALA A 26 0.63 -0.17 10.17
N THR A 27 -0.65 -0.21 9.80
CA THR A 27 -1.25 0.78 8.90
C THR A 27 -1.50 2.07 9.66
N LEU A 28 -0.81 3.14 9.27
CA LEU A 28 -1.03 4.49 9.80
C LEU A 28 -2.36 5.06 9.32
N THR A 29 -2.63 4.94 8.02
CA THR A 29 -3.86 5.43 7.40
C THR A 29 -4.17 4.70 6.11
N SER A 30 -5.45 4.69 5.73
CA SER A 30 -5.95 4.09 4.49
C SER A 30 -7.14 4.89 3.98
N VAL A 31 -7.25 5.03 2.66
CA VAL A 31 -8.43 5.59 2.01
C VAL A 31 -8.74 4.80 0.75
N THR A 32 -10.02 4.52 0.53
CA THR A 32 -10.51 3.80 -0.63
C THR A 32 -11.49 4.67 -1.39
N SER A 33 -11.31 4.77 -2.71
CA SER A 33 -12.28 5.36 -3.63
C SER A 33 -12.87 4.25 -4.49
N LYS A 34 -14.20 4.15 -4.51
CA LYS A 34 -14.95 3.18 -5.31
C LYS A 34 -15.53 3.87 -6.54
N HIS A 35 -15.70 3.14 -7.63
CA HIS A 35 -16.30 3.70 -8.85
C HIS A 35 -17.69 4.28 -8.55
N SER A 36 -18.47 3.60 -7.70
CA SER A 36 -19.78 4.07 -7.24
C SER A 36 -19.76 5.40 -6.50
N ASP A 37 -18.62 5.82 -5.96
CA ASP A 37 -18.48 7.12 -5.29
C ASP A 37 -18.49 8.28 -6.29
N ASN A 38 -18.21 8.00 -7.58
CA ASN A 38 -18.07 8.97 -8.67
C ASN A 38 -17.23 10.20 -8.29
N SER A 39 -16.24 9.99 -7.41
CA SER A 39 -15.42 11.03 -6.83
C SER A 39 -14.20 10.42 -6.15
N ALA A 40 -13.10 11.16 -6.17
CA ALA A 40 -11.94 10.84 -5.36
C ALA A 40 -12.28 10.88 -3.87
N LYS A 41 -11.60 10.04 -3.09
CA LYS A 41 -11.66 10.05 -1.63
C LYS A 41 -10.32 10.49 -1.07
N SER A 42 -10.36 11.24 0.02
CA SER A 42 -9.15 11.66 0.71
C SER A 42 -9.30 11.65 2.22
N ILE A 43 -8.18 11.50 2.92
CA ILE A 43 -8.09 11.54 4.36
C ILE A 43 -6.91 12.41 4.78
N ASN A 44 -7.12 13.22 5.82
CA ASN A 44 -6.06 14.01 6.44
C ASN A 44 -5.40 13.21 7.55
N PHE A 45 -4.08 13.30 7.67
CA PHE A 45 -3.34 12.66 8.75
C PHE A 45 -2.07 13.46 9.09
N ILE A 46 -1.42 13.09 10.19
CA ILE A 46 -0.21 13.75 10.70
C ILE A 46 0.99 12.83 10.48
N GLY A 47 2.11 13.40 10.02
CA GLY A 47 3.33 12.67 9.77
C GLY A 47 4.02 12.19 11.05
N THR A 48 4.65 11.01 10.95
CA THR A 48 5.20 10.26 12.09
C THR A 48 6.67 10.54 12.38
N GLY A 49 7.38 11.27 11.51
CA GLY A 49 8.81 11.54 11.64
C GLY A 49 9.71 10.39 11.18
N LYS A 50 9.24 9.53 10.27
CA LYS A 50 9.99 8.40 9.73
C LYS A 50 9.62 8.11 8.27
N TYR A 51 10.40 7.25 7.62
CA TYR A 51 10.00 6.66 6.34
C TYR A 51 8.84 5.69 6.55
N MET A 52 7.85 5.77 5.68
CA MET A 52 6.69 4.90 5.63
C MET A 52 6.52 4.39 4.20
N LYS A 53 5.87 3.25 4.01
CA LYS A 53 5.53 2.74 2.69
C LYS A 53 4.14 3.20 2.29
N MET A 54 4.06 3.96 1.21
CA MET A 54 2.82 4.23 0.50
C MET A 54 2.55 3.13 -0.51
N THR A 55 1.38 2.51 -0.44
CA THR A 55 0.95 1.49 -1.41
C THR A 55 -0.38 1.92 -2.02
N CYS A 56 -0.46 1.86 -3.35
CA CYS A 56 -1.66 2.04 -4.13
C CYS A 56 -2.06 0.70 -4.73
N THR A 57 -3.31 0.28 -4.54
CA THR A 57 -3.81 -0.98 -5.10
C THR A 57 -5.14 -0.75 -5.79
N TYR A 58 -5.19 -1.13 -7.06
CA TYR A 58 -6.41 -1.23 -7.85
C TYR A 58 -7.07 -2.60 -7.63
N TYR A 59 -8.39 -2.62 -7.61
CA TYR A 59 -9.18 -3.84 -7.62
C TYR A 59 -10.27 -3.66 -8.66
N GLY A 60 -10.33 -4.58 -9.62
CA GLY A 60 -11.27 -4.49 -10.73
C GLY A 60 -10.69 -5.12 -11.98
N LYS A 61 -11.49 -5.15 -13.06
CA LYS A 61 -10.99 -5.48 -14.38
C LYS A 61 -10.22 -4.28 -14.92
N THR A 62 -9.07 -4.52 -15.54
CA THR A 62 -8.31 -3.45 -16.15
C THR A 62 -8.90 -3.05 -17.50
N THR A 63 -8.73 -1.79 -17.87
CA THR A 63 -9.15 -1.28 -19.18
C THR A 63 -7.96 -1.09 -20.12
N ALA A 64 -8.24 -0.64 -21.35
CA ALA A 64 -7.21 -0.25 -22.32
C ALA A 64 -6.57 1.13 -22.04
N MET A 65 -6.98 1.82 -20.96
CA MET A 65 -6.40 3.11 -20.59
C MET A 65 -4.99 2.96 -20.00
N GLU A 66 -4.26 4.07 -19.95
CA GLU A 66 -2.93 4.14 -19.36
C GLU A 66 -2.94 3.83 -17.85
N SER A 67 -4.03 4.20 -17.16
CA SER A 67 -4.23 3.98 -15.73
C SER A 67 -5.72 3.89 -15.42
N ASP A 68 -6.12 2.95 -14.57
CA ASP A 68 -7.51 2.82 -14.09
C ASP A 68 -7.73 3.47 -12.71
N GLY A 69 -6.64 3.81 -12.02
CA GLY A 69 -6.69 4.44 -10.72
C GLY A 69 -5.41 5.17 -10.37
N SER A 70 -5.50 6.08 -9.40
CA SER A 70 -4.32 6.72 -8.85
C SER A 70 -4.42 6.93 -7.34
N CYS A 71 -3.27 6.97 -6.70
CA CYS A 71 -3.13 7.36 -5.30
C CYS A 71 -2.10 8.46 -5.18
N SER A 72 -2.48 9.58 -4.57
CA SER A 72 -1.61 10.75 -4.42
C SER A 72 -1.43 11.06 -2.95
N LEU A 73 -0.21 11.45 -2.57
CA LEU A 73 0.10 11.98 -1.26
C LEU A 73 0.48 13.45 -1.40
N TYR A 74 -0.16 14.29 -0.61
CA TYR A 74 0.15 15.71 -0.55
C TYR A 74 0.59 16.13 0.83
N LYS A 75 1.51 17.09 0.91
CA LYS A 75 1.91 17.78 2.14
C LYS A 75 1.24 19.15 2.18
N LYS A 76 0.61 19.48 3.31
CA LYS A 76 0.09 20.83 3.56
C LYS A 76 1.21 21.67 4.17
N ALA A 77 1.92 22.43 3.34
CA ALA A 77 2.92 23.39 3.80
C ALA A 77 2.26 24.60 4.51
N SER A 78 1.05 24.95 4.08
CA SER A 78 0.19 25.95 4.73
C SER A 78 -1.29 25.63 4.43
N PRO A 79 -2.27 26.36 5.00
CA PRO A 79 -3.68 26.18 4.65
C PRO A 79 -4.01 26.38 3.17
N THR A 80 -3.18 27.13 2.44
CA THR A 80 -3.36 27.48 1.02
C THR A 80 -2.33 26.86 0.10
N ASN A 81 -1.24 26.28 0.63
CA ASN A 81 -0.20 25.63 -0.14
C ASN A 81 -0.20 24.11 0.12
N ILE A 82 -0.58 23.36 -0.91
CA ILE A 82 -0.64 21.90 -0.91
C ILE A 82 0.32 21.40 -1.98
N GLU A 83 1.36 20.69 -1.56
CA GLU A 83 2.44 20.21 -2.42
C GLU A 83 2.28 18.71 -2.68
N LEU A 84 2.42 18.30 -3.93
CA LEU A 84 2.43 16.88 -4.30
C LEU A 84 3.75 16.25 -3.84
N VAL A 85 3.66 15.22 -3.01
CA VAL A 85 4.82 14.42 -2.56
C VAL A 85 5.07 13.27 -3.52
N THR A 86 4.02 12.53 -3.86
CA THR A 86 4.10 11.43 -4.82
C THR A 86 2.73 11.12 -5.42
N ASN A 87 2.73 10.52 -6.61
CA ASN A 87 1.54 10.03 -7.29
C ASN A 87 1.84 8.65 -7.89
N LEU A 88 1.03 7.66 -7.53
CA LEU A 88 1.12 6.30 -8.03
C LEU A 88 -0.07 6.01 -8.94
N HIS A 89 0.20 5.43 -10.10
CA HIS A 89 -0.80 5.04 -11.10
C HIS A 89 -0.93 3.53 -11.11
N VAL A 90 -2.16 3.01 -11.12
CA VAL A 90 -2.46 1.58 -11.02
C VAL A 90 -3.56 1.16 -11.99
N GLY A 91 -3.54 -0.13 -12.36
CA GLY A 91 -4.40 -0.70 -13.38
C GLY A 91 -4.09 -0.17 -14.77
N GLY A 92 -5.06 -0.24 -15.68
CA GLY A 92 -4.87 0.04 -17.10
C GLY A 92 -4.22 -1.15 -17.83
N CYS A 93 -3.91 -0.96 -19.11
CA CYS A 93 -3.35 -2.01 -19.95
C CYS A 93 -1.83 -2.21 -19.74
N TYR A 94 -1.16 -1.22 -19.16
CA TYR A 94 0.29 -1.24 -18.94
C TYR A 94 0.69 -1.04 -17.47
N GLY A 95 -0.26 -0.70 -16.59
CA GLY A 95 0.04 -0.42 -15.18
C GLY A 95 -0.08 -1.66 -14.30
N SER A 96 0.71 -1.68 -13.23
CA SER A 96 0.58 -2.69 -12.18
C SER A 96 -0.75 -2.54 -11.44
N ILE A 97 -1.31 -3.65 -10.98
CA ILE A 97 -2.46 -3.64 -10.07
C ILE A 97 -2.07 -3.02 -8.72
N THR A 98 -0.79 -3.12 -8.34
CA THR A 98 -0.26 -2.54 -7.10
C THR A 98 1.06 -1.82 -7.36
N GLU A 99 1.14 -0.57 -6.93
CA GLU A 99 2.37 0.22 -6.94
C GLU A 99 2.69 0.68 -5.52
N SER A 100 3.98 0.83 -5.22
CA SER A 100 4.38 1.32 -3.89
C SER A 100 5.68 2.10 -3.91
N THR A 101 5.81 3.03 -2.98
CA THR A 101 7.03 3.83 -2.79
C THR A 101 7.21 4.19 -1.31
N ASN A 102 8.47 4.40 -0.92
CA ASN A 102 8.80 4.86 0.42
C ASN A 102 8.73 6.39 0.45
N VAL A 103 8.05 6.94 1.46
CA VAL A 103 7.86 8.37 1.65
C VAL A 103 8.36 8.79 3.02
N TRP A 104 9.11 9.90 3.09
CA TRP A 104 9.46 10.52 4.36
C TRP A 104 8.30 11.38 4.85
N LEU A 105 7.78 11.07 6.04
CA LEU A 105 6.72 11.86 6.66
C LEU A 105 7.31 12.69 7.81
N GLU A 106 7.39 14.00 7.64
CA GLU A 106 7.87 14.91 8.68
C GLU A 106 6.99 14.87 9.91
N LYS A 107 7.61 14.80 11.09
CA LYS A 107 6.89 14.71 12.37
C LYS A 107 6.01 15.94 12.57
N GLY A 108 4.71 15.73 12.79
CA GLY A 108 3.78 16.83 13.06
C GLY A 108 3.29 17.60 11.84
N ALA A 109 3.85 17.36 10.64
CA ALA A 109 3.35 17.96 9.41
C ALA A 109 2.01 17.31 9.00
N SER A 110 1.13 18.10 8.37
CA SER A 110 -0.18 17.62 7.91
C SER A 110 -0.10 17.14 6.46
N TYR A 111 -0.70 15.98 6.20
CA TYR A 111 -0.73 15.34 4.89
C TYR A 111 -2.16 15.01 4.47
N ILE A 112 -2.37 14.90 3.16
CA ILE A 112 -3.59 14.38 2.53
C ILE A 112 -3.21 13.14 1.76
N LEU A 113 -3.79 11.99 2.11
CA LEU A 113 -3.77 10.81 1.26
C LEU A 113 -5.03 10.81 0.41
N LYS A 114 -4.90 10.68 -0.91
CA LYS A 114 -6.00 10.66 -1.87
C LYS A 114 -5.97 9.36 -2.66
N ALA A 115 -7.13 8.74 -2.86
CA ALA A 115 -7.37 7.67 -3.81
C ALA A 115 -8.42 8.12 -4.83
N ASP A 116 -8.19 7.79 -6.10
CA ASP A 116 -9.03 8.22 -7.21
C ASP A 116 -9.15 7.07 -8.21
N VAL A 117 -10.31 6.43 -8.26
CA VAL A 117 -10.61 5.41 -9.29
C VAL A 117 -11.23 6.09 -10.49
N SER A 118 -10.78 5.71 -11.69
CA SER A 118 -11.26 6.31 -12.93
C SER A 118 -12.74 6.01 -13.15
N THR A 119 -13.47 6.99 -13.68
CA THR A 119 -14.90 6.87 -13.99
C THR A 119 -15.16 5.98 -15.21
N PHE A 120 -14.13 5.57 -15.94
CA PHE A 120 -14.24 4.69 -17.11
C PHE A 120 -13.99 3.21 -16.79
N THR A 121 -13.67 2.87 -15.53
CA THR A 121 -13.40 1.49 -15.11
C THR A 121 -14.69 0.68 -14.96
N ASP A 122 -14.54 -0.63 -14.72
CA ASP A 122 -15.67 -1.48 -14.34
C ASP A 122 -16.37 -0.93 -13.07
N PRO A 123 -17.72 -0.96 -12.99
CA PRO A 123 -18.47 -0.40 -11.85
C PRO A 123 -18.17 -1.01 -10.48
N GLN A 124 -17.61 -2.22 -10.42
CA GLN A 124 -17.20 -2.87 -9.16
C GLN A 124 -15.78 -2.48 -8.75
N SER A 125 -15.11 -1.63 -9.52
CA SER A 125 -13.71 -1.30 -9.28
C SER A 125 -13.53 -0.32 -8.14
N PHE A 126 -12.39 -0.42 -7.47
CA PHE A 126 -11.98 0.51 -6.43
C PHE A 126 -10.46 0.59 -6.33
N VAL A 127 -9.99 1.71 -5.80
CA VAL A 127 -8.58 1.98 -5.55
C VAL A 127 -8.40 2.24 -4.06
N THR A 128 -7.42 1.59 -3.46
CA THR A 128 -7.06 1.81 -2.06
C THR A 128 -5.64 2.35 -1.96
N ALA A 129 -5.49 3.48 -1.29
CA ALA A 129 -4.21 4.03 -0.87
C ALA A 129 -3.97 3.70 0.60
N THR A 130 -2.80 3.19 0.94
CA THR A 130 -2.39 2.88 2.32
C THR A 130 -1.03 3.49 2.64
N ILE A 131 -0.84 3.86 3.90
CA ILE A 131 0.46 4.23 4.48
C ILE A 131 0.73 3.26 5.62
N THR A 132 1.83 2.52 5.52
CA THR A 132 2.21 1.46 6.46
C THR A 132 3.63 1.66 6.95
N ASP A 133 3.91 1.18 8.16
CA ASP A 133 5.28 1.10 8.67
C ASP A 133 6.17 0.23 7.75
N ILE A 134 7.46 0.56 7.66
CA ILE A 134 8.48 -0.25 6.97
C ILE A 134 9.17 -1.14 7.99
#